data_AF-A0A1C3X0C4-F1
#
_entry.id   AF-A0A1C3X0C4-F1
#
_cell.length_a   1.000
_cell.length_b   1.000
_cell.length_c   1.000
_cell.angle_alpha   90.00
_cell.angle_beta   90.00
_cell.angle_gamma   90.00
#
_symmetry.space_group_name_H-M   'P 1'
#
loop_
_entity.id
_entity.type
_entity.pdbx_description
1 polymer ?
#
loop_
_entity_poly.entity_id
_entity_poly.type
_entity_poly.pdbx_seq_one_letter_code
_entity_poly.pdbx_strand_id
1 'polypeptide(L)'
;MDTLANTRSVVGALLPVEELSSAALLSSLEAHKDKSLIFNYDGRDVRPSYHVTEVKAGSFRSLDCGANPESWSETFIQLWDIDEENRRHMPAGKFLAIIRKVDEAVGFDAQAKLTFEVSDGVRPMQIYRAERMITEETAVRVYLSARPSSCKPRDRWLAEQQSCCAPKAVAKKSNTARGRKQDRARVAGGQDYEVQYEAKKTGKSAPAVKKAVKKVGNARKRVEKRLGR
;
A
#
# COMPACT_ATOMS: atom_id res chain seq x y z
N MET A 1 26.91 30.89 19.16
CA MET A 1 27.14 29.67 19.95
C MET A 1 25.85 29.35 20.68
N ASP A 2 24.89 28.56 20.23
CA ASP A 2 24.63 27.87 18.98
C ASP A 2 23.11 27.69 18.91
N THR A 3 22.52 28.07 17.78
CA THR A 3 21.10 27.88 17.47
C THR A 3 20.98 26.55 16.73
N LEU A 4 20.72 25.46 17.44
CA LEU A 4 20.42 24.18 16.79
C LEU A 4 18.95 24.12 16.40
N ALA A 5 18.73 24.45 15.12
CA ALA A 5 17.50 24.19 14.39
C ALA A 5 17.16 22.70 14.47
N ASN A 6 15.99 22.40 15.01
CA ASN A 6 15.37 21.08 14.95
C ASN A 6 14.85 20.84 13.52
N THR A 7 15.75 20.46 12.60
CA THR A 7 15.38 19.91 11.30
C THR A 7 14.79 18.53 11.49
N ARG A 8 13.48 18.50 11.76
CA ARG A 8 12.68 17.28 11.66
C ARG A 8 12.65 16.89 10.18
N SER A 9 13.43 15.87 9.85
CA SER A 9 13.56 15.28 8.52
C SER A 9 12.18 15.10 7.87
N VAL A 10 11.97 15.79 6.75
CA VAL A 10 10.73 15.76 5.94
C VAL A 10 10.57 14.45 5.15
N VAL A 11 11.37 13.43 5.46
CA VAL A 11 11.51 12.18 4.68
C VAL A 11 10.63 11.05 5.25
N GLY A 12 9.60 11.38 6.03
CA GLY A 12 8.67 10.40 6.62
C GLY A 12 7.42 10.06 5.77
N ALA A 13 7.16 10.78 4.67
CA ALA A 13 5.86 10.75 3.99
C ALA A 13 5.84 9.96 2.66
N LEU A 14 6.50 8.80 2.59
CA LEU A 14 6.69 8.08 1.31
C LEU A 14 6.40 6.57 1.34
N LEU A 15 5.72 6.07 2.36
CA LEU A 15 5.12 4.72 2.32
C LEU A 15 3.60 4.84 2.24
N PRO A 16 2.91 3.96 1.49
CA PRO A 16 1.46 3.86 1.59
C PRO A 16 1.12 3.48 3.03
N VAL A 17 0.68 4.46 3.81
CA VAL A 17 0.10 4.22 5.12
C VAL A 17 -1.15 3.40 4.88
N GLU A 18 -1.19 2.16 5.37
CA GLU A 18 -2.42 1.37 5.33
C GLU A 18 -3.50 2.13 6.10
N GLU A 19 -4.51 2.60 5.36
CA GLU A 19 -5.63 3.31 5.93
C GLU A 19 -6.59 2.29 6.53
N LEU A 20 -7.16 2.60 7.71
CA LEU A 20 -8.20 1.75 8.28
C LEU A 20 -9.42 1.76 7.36
N SER A 21 -9.85 0.56 6.93
CA SER A 21 -11.10 0.42 6.21
C SER A 21 -12.29 0.72 7.12
N SER A 22 -13.42 1.08 6.51
CA SER A 22 -14.67 1.28 7.23
C SER A 22 -15.05 0.06 8.07
N ALA A 23 -14.95 -1.15 7.49
CA ALA A 23 -15.16 -2.39 8.23
C ALA A 23 -14.24 -2.54 9.45
N ALA A 24 -12.93 -2.34 9.28
CA ALA A 24 -11.97 -2.53 10.37
C ALA A 24 -12.22 -1.58 11.54
N LEU A 25 -12.54 -0.31 11.24
CA LEU A 25 -12.89 0.68 12.27
C LEU A 25 -14.17 0.26 13.01
N LEU A 26 -15.25 0.00 12.28
CA LEU A 26 -16.57 -0.29 12.87
C LEU A 26 -16.55 -1.57 13.70
N SER A 27 -15.91 -2.64 13.19
CA SER A 27 -15.76 -3.90 13.93
C SER A 27 -14.99 -3.71 15.24
N SER A 28 -13.95 -2.87 15.23
CA SER A 28 -13.16 -2.64 16.44
C SER A 28 -13.89 -1.78 17.47
N LEU A 29 -14.69 -0.80 17.02
CA LEU A 29 -15.54 0.03 17.91
C LEU A 29 -16.67 -0.78 18.55
N GLU A 30 -17.18 -1.80 17.86
CA GLU A 30 -18.27 -2.67 18.36
C GLU A 30 -17.90 -3.37 19.68
N ALA A 31 -16.61 -3.65 19.90
CA ALA A 31 -16.09 -4.25 21.13
C ALA A 31 -15.93 -3.27 22.31
N HIS A 32 -16.12 -1.96 22.07
CA HIS A 32 -15.77 -0.90 23.03
C HIS A 32 -16.85 0.20 23.09
N LYS A 33 -18.12 -0.16 22.95
CA LYS A 33 -19.25 0.77 22.81
C LYS A 33 -19.43 1.76 23.96
N ASP A 34 -19.03 1.37 25.15
CA ASP A 34 -19.12 2.14 26.39
C ASP A 34 -18.00 3.18 26.54
N LYS A 35 -16.89 3.01 25.80
CA LYS A 35 -15.73 3.91 25.86
C LYS A 35 -15.97 5.19 25.08
N SER A 36 -15.31 6.26 25.54
CA SER A 36 -15.30 7.55 24.83
C SER A 36 -14.59 7.40 23.49
N LEU A 37 -15.21 7.84 22.39
CA LEU A 37 -14.57 7.88 21.08
C LEU A 37 -13.89 9.24 20.90
N ILE A 38 -12.58 9.22 20.67
CA ILE A 38 -11.78 10.42 20.51
C ILE A 38 -11.07 10.36 19.17
N PHE A 39 -11.29 11.36 18.32
CA PHE A 39 -10.51 11.54 17.09
C PHE A 39 -9.32 12.45 17.38
N ASN A 40 -8.12 12.04 16.97
CA ASN A 40 -6.91 12.86 17.05
C ASN A 40 -6.51 13.28 15.64
N TYR A 41 -6.38 14.58 15.38
CA TYR A 41 -5.96 15.13 14.09
C TYR A 41 -5.02 16.31 14.34
N ASP A 42 -4.05 16.54 13.46
CA ASP A 42 -3.03 17.58 13.63
C ASP A 42 -2.31 17.55 14.99
N GLY A 43 -2.18 16.36 15.59
CA GLY A 43 -1.54 16.16 16.89
C GLY A 43 -2.37 16.61 18.09
N ARG A 44 -3.65 16.94 17.91
CA ARG A 44 -4.58 17.29 18.99
C ARG A 44 -5.85 16.44 18.94
N ASP A 45 -6.51 16.33 20.09
CA ASP A 45 -7.81 15.68 20.17
C ASP A 45 -8.93 16.63 19.73
N VAL A 46 -9.97 16.08 19.11
CA VAL A 46 -11.26 16.75 19.02
C VAL A 46 -11.75 17.11 20.42
N ARG A 47 -12.45 18.23 20.52
CA ARG A 47 -13.08 18.69 21.76
C ARG A 47 -14.16 17.70 22.21
N PRO A 48 -14.41 17.57 23.52
CA PRO A 48 -15.42 16.65 24.04
C PRO A 48 -16.81 16.79 23.42
N SER A 49 -17.17 18.02 23.02
CA SER A 49 -18.46 18.39 22.46
C SER A 49 -18.59 18.15 20.97
N TYR A 50 -17.65 17.47 20.31
CA TYR A 50 -17.70 17.31 18.86
C TYR A 50 -18.99 16.61 18.39
N HIS A 51 -19.46 16.97 17.20
CA HIS A 51 -20.63 16.36 16.58
C HIS A 51 -20.23 15.60 15.32
N VAL A 52 -20.90 14.47 15.07
CA VAL A 52 -21.00 13.91 13.73
C VAL A 52 -22.18 14.61 13.06
N THR A 53 -21.92 15.48 12.09
CA THR A 53 -22.97 16.31 11.47
C THR A 53 -23.61 15.64 10.26
N GLU A 54 -22.83 14.86 9.52
CA GLU A 54 -23.27 14.18 8.32
C GLU A 54 -22.44 12.92 8.08
N VAL A 55 -23.08 11.89 7.53
CA VAL A 55 -22.40 10.70 7.03
C VAL A 55 -22.93 10.46 5.61
N LYS A 56 -22.02 10.42 4.64
CA LYS A 56 -22.34 10.30 3.21
C LYS A 56 -21.74 9.02 2.67
N ALA A 57 -22.46 8.36 1.79
CA ALA A 57 -21.92 7.29 0.96
C ALA A 57 -21.94 7.76 -0.50
N GLY A 58 -20.85 7.57 -1.23
CA GLY A 58 -20.72 7.98 -2.63
C GLY A 58 -20.06 6.91 -3.48
N SER A 59 -20.47 6.83 -4.74
CA SER A 59 -19.80 6.03 -5.77
C SER A 59 -19.15 6.97 -6.78
N PHE A 60 -17.85 6.78 -7.01
CA PHE A 60 -17.02 7.66 -7.81
C PHE A 60 -16.45 6.92 -9.01
N ARG A 61 -16.31 7.66 -10.11
CA ARG A 61 -15.63 7.24 -11.33
C ARG A 61 -14.71 8.37 -11.77
N SER A 62 -13.46 8.06 -12.12
CA SER A 62 -12.45 9.05 -12.48
C SER A 62 -11.43 8.52 -13.47
N LEU A 63 -10.60 9.43 -14.00
CA LEU A 63 -9.36 9.11 -14.69
C LEU A 63 -8.17 9.65 -13.87
N ASP A 64 -7.10 8.88 -13.74
CA ASP A 64 -5.86 9.37 -13.14
C ASP A 64 -5.03 10.24 -14.12
N CYS A 65 -3.91 10.83 -13.64
CA CYS A 65 -2.98 11.62 -14.46
C CYS A 65 -2.41 10.84 -15.68
N GLY A 66 -2.51 9.50 -15.70
CA GLY A 66 -2.11 8.63 -16.81
C GLY A 66 -3.28 8.14 -17.65
N ALA A 67 -4.47 8.75 -17.54
CA ALA A 67 -5.70 8.37 -18.23
C ALA A 67 -6.20 6.95 -17.94
N ASN A 68 -5.83 6.37 -16.79
CA ASN A 68 -6.35 5.07 -16.37
C ASN A 68 -7.70 5.27 -15.66
N PRO A 69 -8.75 4.52 -16.03
CA PRO A 69 -10.03 4.58 -15.35
C PRO A 69 -9.95 4.00 -13.94
N GLU A 70 -10.62 4.64 -13.00
CA GLU A 70 -10.80 4.14 -11.64
C GLU A 70 -12.23 4.34 -11.17
N SER A 71 -12.73 3.37 -10.41
CA SER A 71 -14.02 3.42 -9.75
C SER A 71 -13.87 2.96 -8.31
N TRP A 72 -14.51 3.66 -7.37
CA TRP A 72 -14.52 3.24 -5.96
C TRP A 72 -15.77 3.76 -5.24
N SER A 73 -16.11 3.09 -4.15
CA SER A 73 -17.05 3.60 -3.15
C SER A 73 -16.28 4.33 -2.05
N GLU A 74 -16.85 5.41 -1.53
CA GLU A 74 -16.26 6.16 -0.42
C GLU A 74 -17.34 6.66 0.54
N THR A 75 -17.05 6.49 1.82
CA THR A 75 -17.84 6.98 2.94
C THR A 75 -17.16 8.21 3.53
N PHE A 76 -17.91 9.29 3.68
CA PHE A 76 -17.47 10.52 4.34
C PHE A 76 -18.16 10.65 5.69
N ILE A 77 -17.40 10.95 6.74
CA ILE A 77 -17.91 11.25 8.08
C ILE A 77 -17.49 12.68 8.42
N GLN A 78 -18.46 13.57 8.58
CA GLN A 78 -18.22 14.96 8.95
C GLN A 78 -18.17 15.11 10.46
N LEU A 79 -17.05 15.63 10.97
CA LEU A 79 -16.82 15.96 12.37
C LEU A 79 -16.78 17.48 12.54
N TRP A 80 -17.65 17.98 13.41
CA TRP A 80 -17.65 19.38 13.82
C TRP A 80 -17.02 19.53 15.20
N ASP A 81 -15.80 20.09 15.23
CA ASP A 81 -14.94 20.21 16.40
C ASP A 81 -15.18 21.51 17.17
N ILE A 82 -16.30 21.55 17.90
CA ILE A 82 -16.72 22.68 18.70
C ILE A 82 -16.64 22.42 20.19
N ASP A 83 -16.58 23.51 20.94
CA ASP A 83 -16.63 23.50 22.40
C ASP A 83 -18.00 23.99 22.86
N GLU A 84 -18.84 23.06 23.26
CA GLU A 84 -20.00 23.33 24.11
C GLU A 84 -19.65 22.93 25.56
N GLU A 85 -19.93 23.84 26.50
CA GLU A 85 -19.63 23.66 27.92
C GLU A 85 -20.26 22.38 28.50
N ASN A 86 -19.56 21.74 29.45
CA ASN A 86 -20.02 20.59 30.23
C ASN A 86 -20.40 19.34 29.40
N ARG A 87 -19.90 19.22 28.17
CA ARG A 87 -20.03 17.99 27.36
C ARG A 87 -18.85 17.04 27.59
N ARG A 88 -19.11 15.75 27.40
CA ARG A 88 -18.12 14.68 27.35
C ARG A 88 -18.03 14.13 25.93
N HIS A 89 -16.87 13.57 25.56
CA HIS A 89 -16.71 12.87 24.28
C HIS A 89 -17.83 11.86 24.05
N MET A 90 -18.27 11.78 22.80
CA MET A 90 -19.30 10.83 22.38
C MET A 90 -18.85 9.38 22.65
N PRO A 91 -19.69 8.52 23.26
CA PRO A 91 -19.38 7.09 23.36
C PRO A 91 -19.36 6.41 21.99
N ALA A 92 -18.48 5.43 21.79
CA ALA A 92 -18.38 4.68 20.54
C ALA A 92 -19.70 4.03 20.11
N GLY A 93 -20.52 3.59 21.07
CA GLY A 93 -21.85 3.03 20.80
C GLY A 93 -22.82 4.04 20.17
N LYS A 94 -22.73 5.32 20.54
CA LYS A 94 -23.55 6.38 19.92
C LYS A 94 -23.11 6.64 18.48
N PHE A 95 -21.80 6.67 18.24
CA PHE A 95 -21.24 6.76 16.89
C PHE A 95 -21.72 5.59 16.01
N LEU A 96 -21.61 4.35 16.50
CA LEU A 96 -22.08 3.16 15.78
C LEU A 96 -23.58 3.21 15.49
N ALA A 97 -24.40 3.73 16.40
CA ALA A 97 -25.83 3.92 16.18
C ALA A 97 -26.12 4.93 15.05
N ILE A 98 -25.31 5.99 14.93
CA ILE A 98 -25.42 6.95 13.81
C ILE A 98 -25.08 6.24 12.49
N ILE A 99 -23.96 5.50 12.43
CA ILE A 99 -23.54 4.79 11.22
C ILE A 99 -24.58 3.76 10.79
N ARG A 100 -25.16 2.99 11.72
CA ARG A 100 -26.21 2.01 11.42
C ARG A 100 -27.44 2.64 10.79
N LYS A 101 -27.94 3.76 11.35
CA LYS A 101 -29.08 4.49 10.78
C LYS A 101 -28.82 4.96 9.36
N VAL A 102 -27.58 5.37 9.09
CA VAL A 102 -27.18 5.83 7.76
C VAL A 102 -27.09 4.64 6.81
N ASP A 103 -26.44 3.55 7.22
CA ASP A 103 -26.38 2.30 6.45
C ASP A 103 -27.77 1.79 6.05
N GLU A 104 -28.71 1.73 7.00
CA GLU A 104 -30.10 1.34 6.75
C GLU A 104 -30.80 2.23 5.71
N ALA A 105 -30.45 3.52 5.64
CA ALA A 105 -31.10 4.49 4.77
C ALA A 105 -30.45 4.62 3.38
N VAL A 106 -29.12 4.58 3.29
CA VAL A 106 -28.37 4.87 2.05
C VAL A 106 -27.51 3.72 1.55
N GLY A 107 -27.33 2.67 2.37
CA GLY A 107 -26.42 1.56 2.09
C GLY A 107 -24.96 1.91 2.36
N PHE A 108 -24.29 1.05 3.09
CA PHE A 108 -22.88 1.21 3.46
C PHE A 108 -22.04 0.08 2.88
N ASP A 109 -21.15 0.42 1.95
CA ASP A 109 -20.16 -0.53 1.45
C ASP A 109 -19.05 -0.68 2.49
N ALA A 110 -18.96 -1.85 3.10
CA ALA A 110 -17.97 -2.16 4.13
C ALA A 110 -16.51 -2.05 3.63
N GLN A 111 -16.30 -2.17 2.31
CA GLN A 111 -15.00 -2.01 1.65
C GLN A 111 -14.80 -0.59 1.09
N ALA A 112 -15.77 0.31 1.27
CA ALA A 112 -15.62 1.71 0.87
C ALA A 112 -14.41 2.33 1.58
N LYS A 113 -13.72 3.20 0.84
CA LYS A 113 -12.74 4.11 1.44
C LYS A 113 -13.41 4.91 2.54
N LEU A 114 -12.69 5.17 3.61
CA LEU A 114 -13.17 5.99 4.71
C LEU A 114 -12.47 7.33 4.72
N THR A 115 -13.25 8.40 4.72
CA THR A 115 -12.76 9.77 4.78
C THR A 115 -13.46 10.54 5.89
N PHE A 116 -12.67 11.30 6.64
CA PHE A 116 -13.15 12.19 7.67
C PHE A 116 -13.03 13.64 7.19
N GLU A 117 -14.12 14.40 7.26
CA GLU A 117 -14.13 15.83 6.98
C GLU A 117 -14.21 16.56 8.32
N VAL A 118 -13.19 17.30 8.70
CA VAL A 118 -13.12 17.95 10.02
C VAL A 118 -13.07 19.47 9.87
N SER A 119 -13.91 20.18 10.62
CA SER A 119 -13.95 21.65 10.72
C SER A 119 -14.41 22.10 12.10
N ASP A 120 -14.04 23.31 12.51
CA ASP A 120 -14.56 23.99 13.71
C ASP A 120 -15.77 24.91 13.40
N GLY A 121 -16.28 24.87 12.17
CA GLY A 121 -17.34 25.77 11.68
C GLY A 121 -16.84 27.13 11.19
N VAL A 122 -15.54 27.42 11.33
CA VAL A 122 -14.90 28.65 10.84
C VAL A 122 -13.96 28.33 9.68
N ARG A 123 -13.13 27.29 9.84
CA ARG A 123 -12.18 26.85 8.80
C ARG A 123 -12.88 25.98 7.76
N PRO A 124 -12.39 25.98 6.50
CA PRO A 124 -12.83 25.01 5.51
C PRO A 124 -12.70 23.58 6.02
N MET A 125 -13.57 22.68 5.55
CA MET A 125 -13.46 21.27 5.87
C MET A 125 -12.13 20.72 5.37
N GLN A 126 -11.40 20.10 6.29
CA GLN A 126 -10.13 19.47 6.01
C GLN A 126 -10.34 17.95 5.88
N ILE A 127 -9.70 17.34 4.89
CA ILE A 127 -9.92 15.93 4.53
C ILE A 127 -8.83 15.06 5.17
N TYR A 128 -9.28 14.07 5.94
CA TYR A 128 -8.41 13.13 6.64
C TYR A 128 -8.77 11.68 6.33
N ARG A 129 -7.79 10.81 6.59
CA ARG A 129 -7.91 9.36 6.58
C ARG A 129 -7.66 8.81 7.98
N ALA A 130 -8.30 7.70 8.33
CA ALA A 130 -7.98 7.00 9.57
C ALA A 130 -6.68 6.20 9.39
N GLU A 131 -5.66 6.55 10.17
CA GLU A 131 -4.34 5.94 10.09
C GLU A 131 -4.20 4.76 11.06
N ARG A 132 -4.64 4.94 12.30
CA ARG A 132 -4.54 3.90 13.34
C ARG A 132 -5.56 4.13 14.44
N MET A 133 -5.83 3.08 15.20
CA MET A 133 -6.72 3.14 16.34
C MET A 133 -6.04 2.52 17.56
N ILE A 134 -6.18 3.16 18.71
CA ILE A 134 -5.70 2.66 20.01
C ILE A 134 -6.89 2.57 20.95
N THR A 135 -7.04 1.40 21.58
CA THR A 135 -7.96 1.22 22.70
C THR A 135 -7.20 1.49 24.00
N GLU A 136 -7.66 2.48 24.76
CA GLU A 136 -7.21 2.83 26.10
C GLU A 136 -8.20 2.27 27.14
N GLU A 137 -7.97 2.51 28.43
CA GLU A 137 -8.86 2.01 29.49
C GLU A 137 -10.28 2.59 29.38
N THR A 138 -10.39 3.91 29.23
CA THR A 138 -11.67 4.64 29.22
C THR A 138 -12.08 5.18 27.84
N ALA A 139 -11.20 5.07 26.85
CA ALA A 139 -11.38 5.67 25.53
C ALA A 139 -10.93 4.74 24.39
N VAL A 140 -11.48 4.95 23.20
CA VAL A 140 -10.92 4.49 21.94
C VAL A 140 -10.50 5.73 21.16
N ARG A 141 -9.24 5.79 20.78
CA ARG A 141 -8.65 6.91 20.06
C ARG A 141 -8.37 6.54 18.62
N VAL A 142 -8.97 7.26 17.69
CA VAL A 142 -8.75 7.11 16.25
C VAL A 142 -7.83 8.25 15.79
N TYR A 143 -6.64 7.91 15.33
CA TYR A 143 -5.69 8.87 14.79
C TYR A 143 -5.97 9.10 13.31
N LEU A 144 -6.16 10.36 12.97
CA LEU A 144 -6.43 10.87 11.64
C LEU A 144 -5.17 11.56 11.10
N SER A 145 -4.79 11.23 9.87
CA SER A 145 -3.79 11.99 9.13
C SER A 145 -4.40 12.66 7.92
N ALA A 146 -3.84 13.80 7.52
CA ALA A 146 -4.31 14.52 6.35
C ALA A 146 -4.28 13.59 5.12
N ARG A 147 -5.27 13.74 4.23
CA ARG A 147 -5.32 13.03 2.94
C ARG A 147 -4.75 13.96 1.86
N PRO A 148 -3.44 13.92 1.57
CA PRO A 148 -2.85 14.77 0.55
C PRO A 148 -3.31 14.35 -0.85
N SER A 149 -3.37 15.31 -1.76
CA SER A 149 -3.46 15.01 -3.18
C SER A 149 -2.24 14.22 -3.64
N SER A 150 -2.44 13.21 -4.49
CA SER A 150 -1.33 12.46 -5.08
C SER A 150 -1.57 12.08 -6.54
N CYS A 151 -0.49 11.91 -7.32
CA CYS A 151 -0.54 11.39 -8.69
C CYS A 151 -0.26 9.88 -8.66
N LYS A 152 -1.30 9.08 -8.85
CA LYS A 152 -1.27 7.62 -8.69
C LYS A 152 -0.21 6.92 -9.56
N PRO A 153 -0.01 7.26 -10.85
CA PRO A 153 1.15 6.82 -11.63
C PRO A 153 2.50 7.01 -10.94
N ARG A 154 2.74 8.16 -10.29
CA ARG A 154 3.96 8.40 -9.51
C ARG A 154 4.02 7.49 -8.29
N ASP A 155 2.91 7.33 -7.58
CA ASP A 155 2.84 6.47 -6.39
C ASP A 155 3.08 4.99 -6.73
N ARG A 156 2.50 4.50 -7.83
CA ARG A 156 2.74 3.15 -8.35
C ARG A 156 4.23 2.95 -8.69
N TRP A 157 4.84 3.93 -9.37
CA TRP A 157 6.28 3.90 -9.67
C TRP A 157 7.15 3.88 -8.40
N LEU A 158 6.81 4.68 -7.38
CA LEU A 158 7.52 4.68 -6.09
C LEU A 158 7.40 3.33 -5.38
N ALA A 159 6.20 2.71 -5.39
CA ALA A 159 5.96 1.41 -4.80
C ALA A 159 6.76 0.29 -5.51
N GLU A 160 6.85 0.35 -6.84
CA GLU A 160 7.69 -0.58 -7.62
C GLU A 160 9.18 -0.44 -7.30
N GLN A 161 9.68 0.78 -7.08
CA GLN A 161 11.07 1.00 -6.67
C GLN A 161 11.35 0.44 -5.27
N GLN A 162 10.40 0.57 -4.33
CA GLN A 162 10.53 -0.03 -3.00
C GLN A 162 10.52 -1.56 -3.03
N SER A 163 9.70 -2.16 -3.91
CA SER A 163 9.70 -3.61 -4.15
C SER A 163 11.03 -4.11 -4.74
N CYS A 164 11.70 -3.29 -5.55
CA CYS A 164 13.02 -3.60 -6.11
C CYS A 164 14.15 -3.62 -5.05
N CYS A 165 14.00 -2.84 -3.98
CA CYS A 165 15.02 -2.68 -2.93
C CYS A 165 14.79 -3.53 -1.66
N ALA A 166 13.73 -4.35 -1.59
CA ALA A 166 13.70 -5.43 -0.61
C ALA A 166 14.84 -6.41 -0.94
N PRO A 167 15.69 -6.83 0.03
CA PRO A 167 16.60 -7.94 -0.22
C PRO A 167 15.71 -9.11 -0.61
N LYS A 168 15.78 -9.54 -1.87
CA LYS A 168 15.19 -10.80 -2.30
C LYS A 168 15.71 -11.83 -1.32
N ALA A 169 14.83 -12.37 -0.47
CA ALA A 169 15.13 -13.60 0.23
C ALA A 169 15.62 -14.55 -0.86
N VAL A 170 16.91 -14.85 -0.84
CA VAL A 170 17.52 -15.77 -1.79
C VAL A 170 16.86 -17.09 -1.45
N ALA A 171 15.77 -17.41 -2.14
CA ALA A 171 15.16 -18.70 -2.09
C ALA A 171 16.30 -19.67 -2.36
N LYS A 172 16.71 -20.41 -1.32
CA LYS A 172 17.68 -21.49 -1.43
C LYS A 172 17.08 -22.45 -2.44
N LYS A 173 17.44 -22.31 -3.71
CA LYS A 173 17.15 -23.31 -4.73
C LYS A 173 17.80 -24.58 -4.23
N SER A 174 17.00 -25.52 -3.72
CA SER A 174 17.46 -26.85 -3.43
C SER A 174 17.94 -27.44 -4.75
N ASN A 175 19.25 -27.54 -4.90
CA ASN A 175 19.88 -28.16 -6.05
C ASN A 175 19.58 -29.66 -6.00
N THR A 176 18.42 -30.06 -6.52
CA THR A 176 18.14 -31.48 -6.73
C THR A 176 19.06 -31.99 -7.85
N ALA A 177 19.60 -33.20 -7.69
CA ALA A 177 20.48 -33.82 -8.68
C ALA A 177 19.83 -33.93 -10.09
N ARG A 178 18.49 -33.93 -10.13
CA ARG A 178 17.68 -33.96 -11.36
C ARG A 178 17.78 -32.65 -12.16
N GLY A 179 17.82 -31.49 -11.49
CA GLY A 179 17.96 -30.17 -12.14
C GLY A 179 19.33 -29.96 -12.79
N ARG A 180 20.42 -30.31 -12.08
CA ARG A 180 21.80 -30.19 -12.60
C ARG A 180 22.05 -31.00 -13.88
N LYS A 181 21.38 -32.15 -14.04
CA LYS A 181 21.48 -32.98 -15.26
C LYS A 181 20.75 -32.35 -16.44
N GLN A 182 19.65 -31.64 -16.19
CA GLN A 182 18.85 -30.98 -17.23
C GLN A 182 19.56 -29.71 -17.75
N ASP A 183 20.15 -28.93 -16.84
CA ASP A 183 20.93 -27.73 -17.20
C ASP A 183 22.20 -28.09 -17.97
N ARG A 184 22.86 -29.21 -17.63
CA ARG A 184 24.02 -29.70 -18.38
C ARG A 184 23.65 -30.28 -19.76
N ALA A 185 22.38 -30.46 -20.10
CA ALA A 185 21.97 -30.98 -21.41
C ALA A 185 21.86 -29.89 -22.49
N ARG A 186 21.86 -28.61 -22.11
CA ARG A 186 21.65 -27.47 -23.02
C ARG A 186 22.84 -26.53 -23.04
N VAL A 187 22.89 -25.67 -24.06
CA VAL A 187 23.82 -24.55 -24.24
C VAL A 187 23.00 -23.30 -24.51
N ALA A 188 22.94 -22.37 -23.56
CA ALA A 188 22.27 -21.08 -23.77
C ALA A 188 23.15 -20.15 -24.61
N GLY A 189 22.91 -20.12 -25.93
CA GLY A 189 23.67 -19.28 -26.87
C GLY A 189 23.60 -17.77 -26.65
N GLY A 190 22.69 -17.30 -25.79
CA GLY A 190 22.57 -15.90 -25.37
C GLY A 190 23.31 -15.55 -24.08
N GLN A 191 23.93 -16.54 -23.41
CA GLN A 191 24.70 -16.34 -22.18
C GLN A 191 26.19 -16.44 -22.50
N ASP A 192 26.91 -15.32 -22.38
CA ASP A 192 28.32 -15.25 -22.83
C ASP A 192 29.23 -16.23 -22.08
N TYR A 193 28.98 -16.45 -20.78
CA TYR A 193 29.71 -17.45 -20.00
C TYR A 193 29.53 -18.87 -20.55
N GLU A 194 28.31 -19.27 -20.91
CA GLU A 194 28.04 -20.62 -21.40
C GLU A 194 28.58 -20.83 -22.82
N VAL A 195 28.54 -19.79 -23.65
CA VAL A 195 29.16 -19.79 -24.98
C VAL A 195 30.69 -19.91 -24.86
N GLN A 196 31.31 -19.19 -23.94
CA GLN A 196 32.75 -19.27 -23.69
C GLN A 196 33.17 -20.63 -23.15
N TYR A 197 32.37 -21.21 -22.25
CA TYR A 197 32.62 -22.55 -21.73
C TYR A 197 32.61 -23.61 -22.85
N GLU A 198 31.61 -23.58 -23.73
CA GLU A 198 31.55 -24.48 -24.89
C GLU A 198 32.65 -24.22 -25.91
N ALA A 199 32.99 -22.95 -26.15
CA ALA A 199 34.10 -22.56 -27.02
C ALA A 199 35.42 -23.16 -26.52
N LYS A 200 35.71 -23.00 -25.23
CA LYS A 200 36.89 -23.58 -24.58
C LYS A 200 36.89 -25.10 -24.63
N LYS A 201 35.74 -25.74 -24.37
CA LYS A 201 35.61 -27.20 -24.37
C LYS A 201 35.76 -27.82 -25.76
N THR A 202 35.23 -27.18 -26.79
CA THR A 202 35.25 -27.68 -28.17
C THR A 202 36.44 -27.18 -28.99
N GLY A 203 37.26 -26.29 -28.42
CA GLY A 203 38.37 -25.65 -29.12
C GLY A 203 37.94 -24.74 -30.27
N LYS A 204 36.69 -24.23 -30.24
CA LYS A 204 36.12 -23.36 -31.28
C LYS A 204 35.92 -21.94 -30.75
N SER A 205 35.74 -20.99 -31.67
CA SER A 205 35.48 -19.60 -31.29
C SER A 205 34.03 -19.39 -30.80
N ALA A 206 33.83 -18.42 -29.90
CA ALA A 206 32.50 -18.07 -29.40
C ALA A 206 31.47 -17.75 -30.52
N PRO A 207 31.83 -17.06 -31.61
CA PRO A 207 30.93 -16.89 -32.77
C PRO A 207 30.54 -18.22 -33.43
N ALA A 208 31.47 -19.19 -33.53
CA ALA A 208 31.17 -20.50 -34.09
C ALA A 208 30.17 -21.28 -33.21
N VAL A 209 30.29 -21.17 -31.88
CA VAL A 209 29.34 -21.75 -30.92
C VAL A 209 27.96 -21.09 -31.07
N LYS A 210 27.87 -19.76 -31.09
CA LYS A 210 26.60 -19.02 -31.29
C LYS A 210 25.94 -19.42 -32.62
N LYS A 211 26.73 -19.55 -33.69
CA LYS A 211 26.26 -20.00 -35.02
C LYS A 211 25.77 -21.46 -34.99
N ALA A 212 26.46 -22.34 -34.27
CA ALA A 212 26.04 -23.73 -34.11
C ALA A 212 24.71 -23.82 -33.34
N VAL A 213 24.57 -23.13 -32.21
CA VAL A 213 23.32 -23.08 -31.44
C VAL A 213 22.15 -22.55 -32.28
N LYS A 214 22.36 -21.49 -33.07
CA LYS A 214 21.35 -20.95 -33.99
C LYS A 214 20.92 -21.97 -35.06
N LYS A 215 21.86 -22.82 -35.52
CA LYS A 215 21.62 -23.77 -36.62
C LYS A 215 21.04 -25.12 -36.16
N VAL A 216 21.45 -25.63 -35.00
CA VAL A 216 21.05 -26.98 -34.54
C VAL A 216 20.26 -26.97 -33.22
N GLY A 217 19.90 -25.79 -32.73
CA GLY A 217 19.22 -25.62 -31.45
C GLY A 217 20.19 -25.71 -30.26
N ASN A 218 19.64 -25.57 -29.06
CA ASN A 218 20.39 -25.46 -27.81
C ASN A 218 20.78 -26.79 -27.16
N ALA A 219 20.51 -27.95 -27.79
CA ALA A 219 20.89 -29.24 -27.21
C ALA A 219 22.41 -29.44 -27.30
N ARG A 220 23.09 -29.56 -26.15
CA ARG A 220 24.57 -29.61 -26.06
C ARG A 220 25.18 -30.68 -26.96
N LYS A 221 24.62 -31.89 -26.97
CA LYS A 221 25.07 -32.98 -27.86
C LYS A 221 25.01 -32.62 -29.35
N ARG A 222 23.98 -31.89 -29.78
CA ARG A 222 23.83 -31.46 -31.19
C ARG A 222 24.83 -30.36 -31.52
N VAL A 223 25.04 -29.42 -30.60
CA VAL A 223 25.99 -28.32 -30.73
C VAL A 223 27.42 -28.86 -30.80
N GLU A 224 27.83 -29.70 -29.85
CA GLU A 224 29.15 -30.34 -29.83
C GLU A 224 29.39 -31.20 -31.09
N LYS A 225 28.42 -32.00 -31.53
CA LYS A 225 28.53 -32.78 -32.78
C LYS A 225 28.69 -31.89 -34.02
N ARG A 226 28.08 -30.69 -34.03
CA ARG A 226 28.21 -29.71 -35.12
C ARG A 226 29.56 -28.99 -35.08
N LEU A 227 30.13 -28.79 -33.90
CA LEU A 227 31.42 -28.15 -33.69
C LEU A 227 32.60 -29.12 -33.83
N GLY A 228 32.38 -30.42 -33.65
CA GLY A 228 33.37 -31.48 -33.85
C GLY A 228 33.48 -32.00 -35.29
N ARG A 229 32.70 -31.45 -36.23
CA ARG A 229 32.90 -31.59 -37.67
C ARG A 229 33.61 -30.34 -38.19
#